data_AF-A0A2M7KFE5-F1
#
_entry.id   AF-A0A2M7KFE5-F1
#
_cell.length_a   1.000
_cell.length_b   1.000
_cell.length_c   1.000
_cell.angle_alpha   90.00
_cell.angle_beta   90.00
_cell.angle_gamma   90.00
#
_symmetry.space_group_name_H-M   'P 1'
#
loop_
_entity.id
_entity.type
_entity.pdbx_description
1 polymer ?
#
loop_
_entity_poly.entity_id
_entity_poly.type
_entity_poly.pdbx_seq_one_letter_code
_entity_poly.pdbx_strand_id
1 'polypeptide(L)'
;MKLSVIIPVYNERDTVLELLSRVQAVEIDKEVLVVDNCSTDGTRELLDQLGDPAVQVLHQPVNYGKGTSVRAGIRRARGDYLIVQDADLEYDPEDYHKILDAAESNGWPAVFGSRLMEAAPD
;
A
#
# COMPACT_ATOMS: atom_id res chain seq x y z
N MET A 1 12.12 -0.42 -12.87
CA MET A 1 11.20 0.52 -12.23
C MET A 1 10.88 -0.04 -10.85
N LYS A 2 10.88 0.80 -9.82
CA LYS A 2 10.53 0.40 -8.44
C LYS A 2 9.20 1.02 -8.01
N LEU A 3 8.30 0.23 -7.45
CA LEU A 3 7.01 0.68 -6.88
C LEU A 3 7.13 0.96 -5.37
N SER A 4 6.58 2.06 -4.88
CA SER A 4 6.34 2.27 -3.44
C SER A 4 4.88 1.97 -3.09
N VAL A 5 4.64 0.91 -2.32
CA VAL A 5 3.29 0.57 -1.84
C VAL A 5 3.12 1.18 -0.45
N ILE A 6 2.21 2.17 -0.33
CA ILE A 6 1.92 2.85 0.93
C ILE A 6 0.64 2.27 1.52
N ILE A 7 0.73 1.69 2.70
CA ILE A 7 -0.39 1.03 3.38
C ILE A 7 -0.71 1.80 4.67
N PRO A 8 -1.68 2.73 4.67
CA PRO A 8 -2.18 3.32 5.90
C PRO A 8 -3.00 2.28 6.67
N VAL A 9 -2.72 2.11 7.96
CA VAL A 9 -3.35 1.08 8.80
C VAL A 9 -3.94 1.72 10.05
N TYR A 10 -5.20 1.40 10.38
CA TYR A 10 -5.81 1.74 11.67
C TYR A 10 -6.83 0.69 12.07
N ASN A 11 -6.50 -0.10 13.10
CA ASN A 11 -7.35 -1.18 13.62
C ASN A 11 -7.77 -2.22 12.57
N GLU A 12 -6.78 -2.87 11.97
CA GLU A 12 -6.93 -3.83 10.87
C GLU A 12 -6.29 -5.17 11.25
N ARG A 13 -6.49 -5.58 12.50
CA ARG A 13 -5.85 -6.76 13.08
C ARG A 13 -6.11 -8.02 12.27
N ASP A 14 -7.33 -8.17 11.76
CA ASP A 14 -7.79 -9.39 11.11
C ASP A 14 -7.33 -9.49 9.65
N THR A 15 -6.91 -8.38 9.05
CA THR A 15 -6.65 -8.24 7.60
C THR A 15 -5.19 -7.93 7.28
N VAL A 16 -4.47 -7.20 8.16
CA VAL A 16 -3.15 -6.63 7.87
C VAL A 16 -2.11 -7.67 7.43
N LEU A 17 -2.05 -8.83 8.09
CA LEU A 17 -1.05 -9.86 7.77
C LEU A 17 -1.37 -10.57 6.46
N GLU A 18 -2.65 -10.82 6.20
CA GLU A 18 -3.09 -11.40 4.93
C GLU A 18 -2.80 -10.44 3.77
N LEU A 19 -3.13 -9.15 3.94
CA LEU A 19 -2.84 -8.15 2.94
C LEU A 19 -1.35 -8.07 2.64
N LEU A 20 -0.50 -8.00 3.67
CA LEU A 20 0.95 -7.93 3.47
C LEU A 20 1.47 -9.15 2.73
N SER A 21 0.96 -10.35 3.03
CA SER A 21 1.29 -11.57 2.28
C SER A 21 0.92 -11.43 0.79
N ARG A 22 -0.30 -10.95 0.48
CA ARG A 22 -0.75 -10.73 -0.90
C ARG A 22 0.11 -9.68 -1.62
N VAL A 23 0.36 -8.54 -0.97
CA VAL A 23 1.23 -7.48 -1.50
C VAL A 23 2.62 -8.04 -1.79
N GLN A 24 3.19 -8.85 -0.90
CA GLN A 24 4.52 -9.44 -1.09
C GLN A 24 4.55 -10.46 -2.24
N ALA A 25 3.47 -11.21 -2.46
CA ALA A 25 3.38 -12.20 -3.54
C ALA A 25 3.43 -11.60 -4.96
N VAL A 26 3.01 -10.34 -5.15
CA VAL A 26 3.02 -9.66 -6.46
C VAL A 26 4.45 -9.55 -7.01
N GLU A 27 4.77 -10.12 -8.17
CA GLU A 27 6.15 -10.14 -8.69
C GLU A 27 6.57 -8.81 -9.36
N ILE A 28 6.76 -7.77 -8.54
CA ILE A 28 7.20 -6.42 -8.93
C ILE A 28 8.32 -5.96 -7.99
N ASP A 29 9.35 -5.29 -8.54
CA ASP A 29 10.36 -4.60 -7.69
C ASP A 29 9.67 -3.48 -6.91
N LYS A 30 9.58 -3.66 -5.59
CA LYS A 30 8.77 -2.80 -4.73
C LYS A 30 9.39 -2.61 -3.36
N GLU A 31 8.98 -1.53 -2.71
CA GLU A 31 9.09 -1.37 -1.26
C GLU A 31 7.71 -1.19 -0.65
N VAL A 32 7.53 -1.77 0.54
CA VAL A 32 6.26 -1.69 1.26
C VAL A 32 6.44 -0.79 2.48
N LEU A 33 5.62 0.26 2.56
CA LEU A 33 5.63 1.27 3.61
C LEU A 33 4.30 1.21 4.37
N VAL A 34 4.29 0.51 5.50
CA VAL A 34 3.14 0.46 6.40
C VAL A 34 3.19 1.67 7.32
N VAL A 35 2.08 2.40 7.42
CA VAL A 35 1.94 3.51 8.36
C VAL A 35 0.80 3.20 9.33
N ASP A 36 1.17 2.68 10.49
CA ASP A 36 0.24 2.42 11.58
C ASP A 36 -0.16 3.72 12.28
N ASN A 37 -1.43 4.07 12.16
CA ASN A 37 -2.04 5.32 12.61
C ASN A 37 -2.53 5.21 14.07
N CYS A 38 -1.66 4.71 14.95
CA CYS A 38 -1.96 4.50 16.38
C CYS A 38 -3.10 3.50 16.62
N SER A 39 -3.00 2.31 16.03
CA SER A 39 -3.95 1.23 16.28
C SER A 39 -3.96 0.78 17.75
N THR A 40 -5.12 0.30 18.21
CA THR A 40 -5.35 -0.08 19.63
C THR A 40 -5.98 -1.47 19.80
N ASP A 41 -6.13 -2.22 18.71
CA ASP A 41 -6.85 -3.51 18.67
C ASP A 41 -5.92 -4.73 18.66
N GLY A 42 -4.61 -4.53 18.61
CA GLY A 42 -3.62 -5.59 18.40
C GLY A 42 -2.84 -5.48 17.08
N THR A 43 -3.27 -4.60 16.17
CA THR A 43 -2.62 -4.44 14.86
C THR A 43 -1.15 -4.03 14.98
N ARG A 44 -0.85 -3.12 15.91
CA ARG A 44 0.51 -2.63 16.14
C ARG A 44 1.43 -3.76 16.58
N GLU A 45 0.96 -4.59 17.50
CA GLU A 45 1.71 -5.72 18.04
C GLU A 45 1.98 -6.78 16.95
N LEU A 46 1.04 -7.00 16.03
CA LEU A 46 1.25 -7.86 14.88
C LEU A 46 2.32 -7.30 13.92
N LEU A 47 2.28 -5.98 13.67
CA LEU A 47 3.27 -5.32 12.82
C LEU A 47 4.67 -5.32 13.45
N ASP A 48 4.78 -5.15 14.77
CA ASP A 48 6.04 -5.24 15.51
C ASP A 48 6.66 -6.66 15.42
N GLN A 49 5.80 -7.68 15.35
CA GLN A 49 6.21 -9.09 15.27
C GLN A 49 6.46 -9.59 13.84
N LEU A 50 6.14 -8.79 12.82
CA LEU A 50 6.22 -9.20 11.42
C LEU A 50 7.63 -9.66 11.03
N GLY A 51 8.66 -8.94 11.48
CA GLY A 51 10.07 -9.31 11.25
C GLY A 51 10.52 -9.36 9.79
N ASP A 52 9.68 -8.90 8.85
CA ASP A 52 9.98 -8.91 7.42
C ASP A 52 10.84 -7.68 7.04
N PRO A 53 12.10 -7.87 6.62
CA PRO A 53 12.97 -6.74 6.26
C PRO A 53 12.52 -6.01 4.98
N ALA A 54 11.64 -6.59 4.17
CA ALA A 54 11.09 -5.95 2.99
C ALA A 54 9.91 -5.01 3.31
N VAL A 55 9.38 -5.05 4.54
CA VAL A 55 8.30 -4.18 5.00
C VAL A 55 8.84 -3.17 6.01
N GLN A 56 8.73 -1.88 5.68
CA GLN A 56 9.04 -0.81 6.61
C GLN A 56 7.77 -0.35 7.33
N VAL A 57 7.75 -0.46 8.65
CA VAL A 57 6.64 0.01 9.48
C VAL A 57 6.97 1.35 10.13
N LEU A 58 6.03 2.29 10.04
CA LEU A 58 6.06 3.59 10.72
C LEU A 58 4.89 3.70 11.70
N HIS A 59 5.20 3.82 12.97
CA HIS A 59 4.19 4.04 14.01
C HIS A 59 3.97 5.53 14.26
N GLN A 60 2.72 5.98 14.12
CA GLN A 60 2.32 7.31 14.55
C GLN A 60 1.98 7.30 16.04
N PRO A 61 2.40 8.33 16.81
CA PRO A 61 2.17 8.39 18.26
C PRO A 61 0.72 8.68 18.64
N VAL A 62 -0.07 9.23 17.72
CA VAL A 62 -1.51 9.48 17.85
C VAL A 62 -2.19 9.23 16.51
N ASN A 63 -3.50 9.04 16.53
CA ASN A 63 -4.30 8.93 15.31
C ASN A 63 -4.43 10.31 14.66
N TYR A 64 -3.74 10.53 13.53
CA TYR A 64 -3.78 11.77 12.74
C TYR A 64 -4.70 11.70 11.52
N GLY A 65 -5.45 10.60 11.38
CA GLY A 65 -6.27 10.27 10.23
C GLY A 65 -5.51 9.77 9.01
N LYS A 66 -6.19 8.96 8.18
CA LYS A 66 -5.66 8.26 7.00
C LYS A 66 -4.84 9.16 6.07
N GLY A 67 -5.35 10.34 5.73
CA GLY A 67 -4.65 11.27 4.82
C GLY A 67 -3.30 11.76 5.37
N THR A 68 -3.12 11.80 6.68
CA THR A 68 -1.82 12.11 7.29
C THR A 68 -0.88 10.93 7.20
N SER A 69 -1.39 9.71 7.41
CA SER A 69 -0.63 8.46 7.27
C SER A 69 -0.13 8.27 5.84
N VAL A 70 -0.99 8.48 4.84
CA VAL A 70 -0.61 8.46 3.42
C VAL A 70 0.50 9.48 3.14
N ARG A 71 0.35 10.73 3.57
CA ARG A 71 1.39 11.76 3.40
C ARG A 71 2.70 11.42 4.11
N ALA A 72 2.65 10.72 5.23
CA ALA A 72 3.85 10.24 5.93
C ALA A 72 4.57 9.12 5.16
N GLY A 73 3.82 8.23 4.51
CA GLY A 73 4.34 7.22 3.59
C GLY A 73 4.95 7.85 2.34
N ILE A 74 4.26 8.79 1.69
CA ILE A 74 4.76 9.49 0.48
C ILE A 74 6.13 10.13 0.75
N ARG A 75 6.33 10.75 1.91
CA ARG A 75 7.63 11.36 2.26
C ARG A 75 8.78 10.36 2.42
N ARG A 76 8.49 9.07 2.55
CA ARG A 76 9.48 7.99 2.70
C ARG A 76 9.63 7.12 1.45
N ALA A 77 8.69 7.26 0.51
CA ALA A 77 8.71 6.56 -0.77
C ALA A 77 9.95 6.94 -1.60
N ARG A 78 10.57 5.94 -2.21
CA ARG A 78 11.78 6.02 -3.03
C ARG A 78 11.61 5.34 -4.39
N GLY A 79 10.47 4.73 -4.65
CA GLY A 79 10.12 4.18 -5.95
C GLY A 79 9.86 5.27 -6.99
N ASP A 80 9.92 4.88 -8.26
CA ASP A 80 9.61 5.72 -9.41
C ASP A 80 8.11 6.06 -9.47
N TYR A 81 7.28 5.10 -9.05
CA TYR A 81 5.84 5.26 -8.85
C TYR A 81 5.46 4.93 -7.41
N LEU A 82 4.29 5.41 -6.99
CA LEU A 82 3.69 5.07 -5.71
C LEU A 82 2.22 4.68 -5.90
N ILE A 83 1.75 3.78 -5.05
CA ILE A 83 0.34 3.43 -4.93
C ILE A 83 -0.07 3.45 -3.46
N VAL A 84 -1.32 3.81 -3.20
CA VAL A 84 -1.93 3.71 -1.87
C VAL A 84 -2.79 2.47 -1.86
N GLN A 85 -2.47 1.53 -0.97
CA GLN A 85 -3.21 0.28 -0.79
C GLN A 85 -3.87 0.29 0.58
N ASP A 86 -5.18 0.11 0.62
CA ASP A 86 -5.91 0.01 1.89
C ASP A 86 -5.72 -1.36 2.54
N ALA A 87 -5.80 -1.35 3.87
CA ALA A 87 -5.51 -2.47 4.75
C ALA A 87 -6.62 -3.54 4.82
N ASP A 88 -7.80 -3.24 4.27
CA ASP A 88 -9.06 -3.95 4.46
C ASP A 88 -9.38 -5.04 3.41
N LEU A 89 -8.43 -5.31 2.50
CA LEU A 89 -8.57 -6.24 1.38
C LEU A 89 -9.62 -5.83 0.31
N GLU A 90 -10.08 -4.58 0.28
CA GLU A 90 -11.03 -4.12 -0.77
C GLU A 90 -10.40 -4.14 -2.17
N TYR A 91 -9.11 -3.80 -2.27
CA TYR A 91 -8.35 -3.80 -3.53
C TYR A 91 -7.42 -5.00 -3.63
N ASP A 92 -7.37 -5.61 -4.81
CA ASP A 92 -6.48 -6.73 -5.12
C ASP A 92 -5.07 -6.22 -5.50
N PRO A 93 -4.00 -6.60 -4.79
CA PRO A 93 -2.64 -6.24 -5.16
C PRO A 93 -2.22 -6.72 -6.56
N GLU A 94 -2.86 -7.73 -7.14
CA GLU A 94 -2.55 -8.17 -8.52
C GLU A 94 -2.86 -7.08 -9.57
N ASP A 95 -3.76 -6.13 -9.26
CA ASP A 95 -4.07 -5.01 -10.16
C ASP A 95 -2.90 -4.03 -10.33
N TYR A 96 -1.84 -4.13 -9.52
CA TYR A 96 -0.66 -3.27 -9.64
C TYR A 96 -0.01 -3.39 -11.02
N HIS A 97 0.04 -4.60 -11.59
CA HIS A 97 0.58 -4.83 -12.93
C HIS A 97 -0.16 -3.99 -13.97
N LYS A 98 -1.49 -4.10 -14.01
CA LYS A 98 -2.33 -3.36 -14.96
C LYS A 98 -2.19 -1.85 -14.81
N ILE A 99 -2.14 -1.35 -13.58
CA ILE A 99 -2.02 0.10 -13.30
C ILE A 99 -0.65 0.62 -13.75
N LEU A 100 0.42 -0.12 -13.46
CA LEU A 100 1.78 0.25 -13.85
C LEU A 100 2.00 0.15 -15.34
N ASP A 101 1.52 -0.91 -15.99
CA ASP A 101 1.59 -1.08 -17.44
C ASP A 101 0.93 0.10 -18.17
N ALA A 102 -0.24 0.54 -17.68
CA ALA A 102 -0.94 1.71 -18.22
C ALA A 102 -0.15 3.00 -18.00
N ALA A 103 0.47 3.17 -16.83
CA ALA A 103 1.28 4.34 -16.50
C ALA A 103 2.54 4.42 -17.39
N GLU A 104 3.27 3.33 -17.53
CA GLU A 104 4.52 3.27 -18.29
C GLU A 104 4.27 3.37 -19.80
N SER A 105 3.35 2.57 -20.34
CA SER A 105 3.13 2.47 -21.79
C SER A 105 2.67 3.81 -22.40
N ASN A 106 1.94 4.60 -21.62
CA ASN A 106 1.42 5.90 -22.06
C ASN A 106 2.22 7.10 -21.52
N GLY A 107 3.23 6.86 -20.67
CA GLY A 107 3.97 7.92 -19.97
C GLY A 107 3.06 8.79 -19.09
N TRP A 108 2.02 8.19 -18.48
CA TRP A 108 1.06 8.93 -17.68
C TRP A 108 1.59 9.24 -16.28
N PRO A 109 1.44 10.48 -15.80
CA PRO A 109 1.91 10.87 -14.47
C PRO A 109 0.99 10.37 -13.34
N ALA A 110 -0.21 9.93 -13.67
CA ALA A 110 -1.18 9.40 -12.72
C ALA A 110 -2.14 8.44 -13.42
N VAL A 111 -2.51 7.36 -12.73
CA VAL A 111 -3.49 6.37 -13.17
C VAL A 111 -4.45 6.12 -12.00
N PHE A 112 -5.75 6.03 -12.29
CA PHE A 112 -6.78 5.81 -11.30
C PHE A 112 -7.50 4.50 -11.58
N GLY A 113 -7.54 3.62 -10.56
CA GLY A 113 -8.46 2.49 -10.57
C GLY A 113 -9.89 2.97 -10.41
N SER A 114 -10.81 2.44 -11.22
CA SER A 114 -12.24 2.75 -11.14
C SER A 114 -13.07 1.48 -11.19
N ARG A 115 -13.98 1.34 -10.23
CA ARG A 115 -14.98 0.26 -10.21
C ARG A 115 -16.12 0.47 -11.20
N LEU A 116 -16.25 1.67 -11.73
CA LEU A 116 -17.38 2.09 -12.56
C LEU A 116 -17.05 2.14 -14.05
N MET A 117 -15.77 2.10 -14.40
CA MET A 117 -15.34 2.11 -15.79
C MET A 117 -15.10 0.68 -16.24
N GLU A 118 -15.74 0.31 -17.35
CA GLU A 118 -15.33 -0.88 -18.09
C GLU A 118 -13.88 -0.70 -18.55
N ALA A 119 -13.13 -1.80 -18.66
CA ALA A 119 -11.76 -1.74 -19.17
C ALA A 119 -11.76 -0.99 -20.50
N ALA A 120 -10.87 0.00 -20.64
CA ALA A 120 -10.71 0.71 -21.90
C ALA A 120 -10.47 -0.35 -23.00
N PRO A 121 -11.22 -0.31 -24.12
CA PRO A 121 -10.98 -1.25 -25.21
C PRO A 121 -9.54 -1.11 -25.71
N ASP A 122 -8.92 -2.26 -26.00
CA ASP A 122 -7.54 -2.39 -26.50
C ASP A 122 -7.26 -1.55 -27.76
#